data_AF-A0A329YA16-F1
#
_entry.id   AF-A0A329YA16-F1
#
_cell.length_a   1.000
_cell.length_b   1.000
_cell.length_c   1.000
_cell.angle_alpha   90.00
_cell.angle_beta   90.00
_cell.angle_gamma   90.00
#
_symmetry.space_group_name_H-M   'P 1'
#
loop_
_entity.id
_entity.type
_entity.pdbx_description
1 polymer ?
#
loop_
_entity_poly.entity_id
_entity_poly.type
_entity_poly.pdbx_seq_one_letter_code
_entity_poly.pdbx_strand_id
1 'polypeptide(L)'
;MRKQRDGMLRFFGSAQRLRLIVTLMTLLFVSSCTTDSQPSMVLRADRVKASAANRVGVVASMVQYSGLSVKPSPGSPEWKLVVLGGYDYVDEDLCTPFLDNLFVAERKLRATRNQISDTGTAAMAIMSIAGTSLEAIGYVAASLGLAKSSIDNYEILRLVDLGPSRVRQLVTRAQIAYREQTIKNGGDYNQEVLAMNAVAGYLDLCRVPTIVSLIDRAVDNTGFVADTSSNLAAPQLLTVGGMQVSANEALRASEHGQARFVPKDPDAPIVAVPKGGTRIAGAITSYEKEIDLLDGKRIQQALCVPDDGNFGNHQSKTRLAIEQFKLAWGRRVTIPSGDSPKTLNSPDQRLAILSKGSAARCNSWQNHTFEMFLFPEPQNVVEFKDNFIRIMTEEKIAPDVVARIEKDDQFGPNLREAIKAFQDNRKLPITGFLDTKTYDEIVKGRS
;
A
#
# COMPACT_ATOMS: atom_id res chain seq x y z
N MET A 1 1.81 -70.58 13.02
CA MET A 1 1.04 -69.33 13.19
C MET A 1 1.56 -68.49 14.36
N ARG A 2 2.80 -67.96 14.28
CA ARG A 2 3.40 -67.07 15.32
C ARG A 2 4.62 -66.33 14.76
N LYS A 3 4.45 -65.48 13.73
CA LYS A 3 5.56 -64.62 13.24
C LYS A 3 5.14 -63.36 12.48
N GLN A 4 3.90 -62.88 12.68
CA GLN A 4 3.33 -61.78 11.86
C GLN A 4 2.55 -60.76 12.69
N ARG A 5 2.95 -60.50 13.95
CA ARG A 5 2.30 -59.52 14.83
C ARG A 5 3.19 -58.42 15.43
N ASP A 6 4.50 -58.41 15.15
CA ASP A 6 5.41 -57.41 15.75
C ASP A 6 5.72 -56.20 14.86
N GLY A 7 5.20 -56.12 13.64
CA GLY A 7 5.47 -55.02 12.71
C GLY A 7 4.59 -53.78 12.86
N MET A 8 3.45 -53.87 13.55
CA MET A 8 2.39 -52.85 13.47
C MET A 8 2.39 -51.83 14.62
N LEU A 9 3.22 -52.04 15.66
CA LEU A 9 3.28 -51.16 16.85
C LEU A 9 4.33 -50.04 16.76
N ARG A 10 5.14 -49.96 15.69
CA ARG A 10 6.12 -48.87 15.52
C ARG A 10 5.63 -47.69 14.66
N PHE A 11 4.48 -47.80 14.00
CA PHE A 11 3.95 -46.74 13.14
C PHE A 11 3.03 -45.72 13.83
N PHE A 12 2.54 -45.99 15.04
CA PHE A 12 1.66 -45.07 15.76
C PHE A 12 2.39 -43.92 16.48
N GLY A 13 3.71 -44.03 16.68
CA GLY A 13 4.50 -42.98 17.35
C GLY A 13 4.85 -41.77 16.48
N SER A 14 4.84 -41.91 15.15
CA SER A 14 5.24 -40.84 14.21
C SER A 14 4.11 -39.83 13.94
N ALA A 15 2.86 -40.29 13.83
CA ALA A 15 1.71 -39.42 13.58
C ALA A 15 1.43 -38.44 14.73
N GLN A 16 1.64 -38.87 15.97
CA GLN A 16 1.42 -38.05 17.17
C GLN A 16 2.50 -36.97 17.34
N ARG A 17 3.75 -37.27 16.94
CA ARG A 17 4.84 -36.29 16.91
C ARG A 17 4.64 -35.23 15.81
N LEU A 18 4.09 -35.62 14.65
CA LEU A 18 3.80 -34.69 13.57
C LEU A 18 2.71 -33.68 13.95
N ARG A 19 1.64 -34.13 14.62
CA ARG A 19 0.59 -33.21 15.13
C ARG A 19 1.15 -32.18 16.11
N LEU A 20 2.01 -32.58 17.04
CA LEU A 20 2.55 -31.66 18.04
C LEU A 20 3.43 -30.56 17.42
N ILE A 21 4.20 -30.90 16.37
CA ILE A 21 5.05 -29.94 15.64
C ILE A 21 4.18 -28.95 14.85
N VAL A 22 3.10 -29.42 14.22
CA VAL A 22 2.18 -28.56 13.46
C VAL A 22 1.47 -27.57 14.40
N THR A 23 0.99 -28.00 15.57
CA THR A 23 0.31 -27.12 16.53
C THR A 23 1.24 -26.03 17.09
N LEU A 24 2.51 -26.36 17.33
CA LEU A 24 3.50 -25.41 17.85
C LEU A 24 3.86 -24.33 16.82
N MET A 25 3.94 -24.69 15.53
CA MET A 25 4.16 -23.71 14.47
C MET A 25 2.97 -22.75 14.31
N THR A 26 1.73 -23.22 14.39
CA THR A 26 0.56 -22.34 14.30
C THR A 26 0.45 -21.32 15.44
N LEU A 27 0.93 -21.65 16.64
CA LEU A 27 0.89 -20.73 17.79
C LEU A 27 1.90 -19.58 17.69
N LEU A 28 2.98 -19.74 16.94
CA LEU A 28 4.01 -18.70 16.78
C LEU A 28 3.64 -17.62 15.76
N PHE A 29 2.68 -17.86 14.86
CA PHE A 29 2.30 -16.90 13.83
C PHE A 29 1.19 -15.90 14.25
N VAL A 30 0.45 -16.17 15.33
CA VAL A 30 -0.74 -15.37 15.69
C VAL A 30 -0.41 -14.19 16.63
N SER A 31 0.76 -14.16 17.28
CA SER A 31 1.06 -13.19 18.35
C SER A 31 1.56 -11.82 17.90
N SER A 32 1.64 -11.51 16.60
CA SER A 32 2.39 -10.33 16.11
C SER A 32 1.55 -9.22 15.47
N CYS A 33 0.22 -9.28 15.51
CA CYS A 33 -0.64 -8.24 14.96
C CYS A 33 -1.14 -7.31 16.07
N THR A 34 -0.34 -6.32 16.48
CA THR A 34 -0.86 -5.18 17.24
C THR A 34 -1.61 -4.26 16.27
N THR A 35 -2.88 -4.00 16.51
CA THR A 35 -3.70 -3.09 15.70
C THR A 35 -3.23 -1.66 15.93
N ASP A 36 -2.39 -1.16 15.03
CA ASP A 36 -1.94 0.22 15.05
C ASP A 36 -3.16 1.13 14.80
N SER A 37 -3.49 1.97 15.78
CA SER A 37 -4.63 2.89 15.66
C SER A 37 -4.32 3.93 14.59
N GLN A 38 -4.98 3.84 13.44
CA GLN A 38 -4.72 4.81 12.38
C GLN A 38 -5.02 6.24 12.85
N PRO A 39 -4.11 7.20 12.62
CA PRO A 39 -4.30 8.57 13.06
C PRO A 39 -5.41 9.23 12.24
N SER A 40 -6.55 9.54 12.88
CA SER A 40 -7.59 10.37 12.26
C SER A 40 -7.11 11.80 12.04
N MET A 41 -7.29 12.35 10.83
CA MET A 41 -6.92 13.72 10.44
C MET A 41 -7.92 14.79 10.91
N VAL A 42 -8.57 14.59 12.07
CA VAL A 42 -9.49 15.58 12.63
C VAL A 42 -8.73 16.52 13.56
N LEU A 43 -8.85 17.83 13.33
CA LEU A 43 -8.29 18.85 14.21
C LEU A 43 -9.06 18.84 15.54
N ARG A 44 -8.46 18.26 16.58
CA ARG A 44 -9.05 18.21 17.92
C ARG A 44 -8.27 19.08 18.89
N ALA A 45 -8.98 19.86 19.70
CA ALA A 45 -8.37 20.83 20.61
C ALA A 45 -7.41 20.20 21.63
N ASP A 46 -7.71 18.99 22.12
CA ASP A 46 -6.85 18.19 22.99
C ASP A 46 -5.50 17.86 22.31
N ARG A 47 -5.52 17.41 21.05
CA ARG A 47 -4.32 17.12 20.27
C ARG A 47 -3.51 18.37 19.97
N VAL A 48 -4.17 19.49 19.64
CA VAL A 48 -3.49 20.77 19.40
C VAL A 48 -2.80 21.25 20.68
N LYS A 49 -3.45 21.16 21.83
CA LYS A 49 -2.86 21.51 23.14
C LYS A 49 -1.65 20.65 23.46
N ALA A 50 -1.75 19.33 23.28
CA ALA A 50 -0.63 18.41 23.48
C ALA A 50 0.54 18.69 22.52
N SER A 51 0.24 18.94 21.23
CA SER A 51 1.24 19.29 20.23
C SER A 51 1.93 20.63 20.54
N ALA A 52 1.20 21.62 21.03
CA ALA A 52 1.76 22.90 21.45
C ALA A 52 2.72 22.75 22.64
N ALA A 53 2.35 21.95 23.65
CA ALA A 53 3.23 21.65 24.78
C ALA A 53 4.51 20.93 24.33
N ASN A 54 4.38 19.94 23.45
CA ASN A 54 5.53 19.23 22.88
C ASN A 54 6.42 20.17 22.07
N ARG A 55 5.84 21.09 21.30
CA ARG A 55 6.61 22.08 20.53
C ARG A 55 7.46 22.97 21.42
N VAL A 56 6.93 23.43 22.57
CA VAL A 56 7.72 24.24 23.53
C VAL A 56 8.93 23.45 24.04
N GLY A 57 8.74 22.18 24.38
CA GLY A 57 9.84 21.30 24.80
C GLY A 57 10.89 21.11 23.71
N VAL A 58 10.47 20.81 22.48
CA VAL A 58 11.38 20.63 21.33
C VAL A 58 12.20 21.89 21.06
N VAL A 59 11.57 23.07 21.05
CA VAL A 59 12.28 24.34 20.82
C VAL A 59 13.31 24.58 21.93
N ALA A 60 12.93 24.35 23.19
CA ALA A 60 13.85 24.51 24.32
C ALA A 60 15.07 23.57 24.21
N SER A 61 14.84 22.30 23.87
CA SER A 61 15.92 21.33 23.65
C SER A 61 16.81 21.72 22.47
N MET A 62 16.26 22.24 21.38
CA MET A 62 17.04 22.68 20.23
C MET A 62 17.91 23.90 20.53
N VAL A 63 17.37 24.86 21.28
CA VAL A 63 18.14 26.03 21.76
C VAL A 63 19.33 25.56 22.60
N GLN A 64 19.10 24.64 23.54
CA GLN A 64 20.15 24.07 24.39
C GLN A 64 21.17 23.27 23.58
N TYR A 65 20.72 22.41 22.65
CA TYR A 65 21.59 21.62 21.78
C TYR A 65 22.49 22.51 20.92
N SER A 66 22.00 23.70 20.54
CA SER A 66 22.75 24.71 19.79
C SER A 66 23.72 25.54 20.65
N GLY A 67 23.91 25.17 21.92
CA GLY A 67 24.84 25.83 22.85
C GLY A 67 24.32 27.14 23.45
N LEU A 68 23.04 27.47 23.27
CA LEU A 68 22.44 28.68 23.81
C LEU A 68 21.80 28.40 25.18
N SER A 69 22.08 29.27 26.15
CA SER A 69 21.53 29.14 27.51
C SER A 69 20.12 29.73 27.66
N VAL A 70 19.70 30.59 26.72
CA VAL A 70 18.40 31.26 26.73
C VAL A 70 17.81 31.25 25.32
N LYS A 71 16.49 31.14 25.24
CA LYS A 71 15.75 31.24 23.98
C LYS A 71 15.99 32.61 23.33
N PRO A 72 16.42 32.68 22.05
CA PRO A 72 16.63 33.94 21.36
C PRO A 72 15.35 34.79 21.28
N SER A 73 15.50 36.11 21.38
CA SER A 73 14.39 37.04 21.18
C SER A 73 13.89 37.03 19.72
N PRO A 74 12.62 37.38 19.46
CA PRO A 74 12.14 37.55 18.08
C PRO A 74 12.98 38.58 17.33
N GLY A 75 13.45 38.24 16.13
CA GLY A 75 14.35 39.08 15.34
C GLY A 75 15.84 38.85 15.61
N SER A 76 16.21 38.05 16.62
CA SER A 76 17.62 37.74 16.92
C SER A 76 18.26 36.90 15.80
N PRO A 77 19.49 37.22 15.38
CA PRO A 77 20.24 36.39 14.44
C PRO A 77 20.66 35.03 15.02
N GLU A 78 20.58 34.85 16.35
CA GLU A 78 20.92 33.59 17.02
C GLU A 78 19.96 32.45 16.67
N TRP A 79 18.76 32.75 16.15
CA TRP A 79 17.87 31.72 15.58
C TRP A 79 18.54 30.91 14.46
N LYS A 80 19.51 31.49 13.76
CA LYS A 80 20.35 30.77 12.79
C LYS A 80 21.17 29.65 13.44
N LEU A 81 21.70 29.88 14.65
CA LEU A 81 22.44 28.86 15.40
C LEU A 81 21.50 27.71 15.78
N VAL A 82 20.25 28.03 16.14
CA VAL A 82 19.21 27.03 16.41
C VAL A 82 18.90 26.17 15.17
N VAL A 83 18.86 26.77 13.99
CA VAL A 83 18.67 26.02 12.73
C VAL A 83 19.85 25.08 12.48
N LEU A 84 21.08 25.57 12.58
CA LEU A 84 22.28 24.77 12.33
C LEU A 84 22.43 23.62 13.34
N GLY A 85 22.25 23.90 14.63
CA GLY A 85 22.24 22.84 15.66
C GLY A 85 21.10 21.85 15.46
N GLY A 86 19.93 22.30 15.02
CA GLY A 86 18.82 21.40 14.65
C GLY A 86 19.16 20.49 13.47
N TYR A 87 19.90 20.97 12.47
CA TYR A 87 20.38 20.12 11.39
C TYR A 87 21.41 19.10 11.87
N ASP A 88 22.33 19.49 12.75
CA ASP A 88 23.34 18.59 13.30
C ASP A 88 22.68 17.45 14.11
N TYR A 89 21.67 17.78 14.93
CA TYR A 89 20.84 16.78 15.61
C TYR A 89 20.14 15.84 14.62
N VAL A 90 19.54 16.37 13.55
CA VAL A 90 18.89 15.54 12.52
C VAL A 90 19.90 14.60 11.86
N ASP A 91 21.12 15.05 11.57
CA ASP A 91 22.14 14.22 10.93
C ASP A 91 22.64 13.11 11.86
N GLU A 92 22.98 13.45 13.11
CA GLU A 92 23.62 12.55 14.07
C GLU A 92 22.61 11.57 14.69
N ASP A 93 21.46 12.06 15.16
CA ASP A 93 20.56 11.28 16.01
C ASP A 93 19.38 10.66 15.26
N LEU A 94 19.01 11.21 14.09
CA LEU A 94 17.83 10.75 13.35
C LEU A 94 18.20 10.08 12.01
N CYS A 95 18.90 10.82 11.16
CA CYS A 95 19.13 10.42 9.77
C CYS A 95 20.20 9.33 9.65
N THR A 96 21.37 9.50 10.29
CA THR A 96 22.44 8.51 10.24
C THR A 96 21.99 7.16 10.82
N PRO A 97 21.38 7.10 12.02
CA PRO A 97 20.88 5.84 12.57
C PRO A 97 19.79 5.22 11.70
N PHE A 98 18.88 6.01 11.13
CA PHE A 98 17.88 5.51 10.19
C PHE A 98 18.55 4.86 8.96
N LEU A 99 19.51 5.53 8.34
CA LEU A 99 20.23 5.02 7.18
C LEU A 99 21.10 3.80 7.52
N ASP A 100 21.76 3.76 8.68
CA ASP A 100 22.50 2.59 9.17
C ASP A 100 21.57 1.39 9.41
N ASN A 101 20.41 1.64 10.01
CA ASN A 101 19.38 0.62 10.21
C ASN A 101 18.84 0.09 8.88
N LEU A 102 18.82 0.91 7.81
CA LEU A 102 18.49 0.45 6.46
C LEU A 102 19.50 -0.58 5.94
N PHE A 103 20.81 -0.42 6.20
CA PHE A 103 21.83 -1.44 5.87
C PHE A 103 21.64 -2.73 6.67
N VAL A 104 21.32 -2.61 7.97
CA VAL A 104 21.05 -3.78 8.81
C VAL A 104 19.79 -4.50 8.33
N ALA A 105 18.74 -3.75 7.98
CA ALA A 105 17.51 -4.27 7.42
C ALA A 105 17.75 -4.97 6.08
N GLU A 106 18.53 -4.39 5.15
CA GLU A 106 18.93 -5.04 3.90
C GLU A 106 19.61 -6.39 4.18
N ARG A 107 20.62 -6.41 5.06
CA ARG A 107 21.36 -7.65 5.37
C ARG A 107 20.45 -8.70 5.99
N LYS A 108 19.55 -8.31 6.91
CA LYS A 108 18.56 -9.20 7.51
C LYS A 108 17.59 -9.73 6.45
N LEU A 109 17.04 -8.87 5.60
CA LEU A 109 16.13 -9.25 4.53
C LEU A 109 16.80 -10.18 3.52
N ARG A 110 18.06 -9.93 3.15
CA ARG A 110 18.84 -10.84 2.29
C ARG A 110 19.09 -12.19 2.98
N ALA A 111 19.47 -12.19 4.26
CA ALA A 111 19.65 -13.42 5.02
C ALA A 111 18.34 -14.21 5.15
N THR A 112 17.21 -13.54 5.40
CA THR A 112 15.88 -14.15 5.44
C THR A 112 15.45 -14.69 4.08
N ARG A 113 15.67 -13.95 2.98
CA ARG A 113 15.42 -14.41 1.60
C ARG A 113 16.23 -15.69 1.31
N ASN A 114 17.52 -15.70 1.67
CA ASN A 114 18.37 -16.89 1.52
C ASN A 114 17.87 -18.04 2.38
N GLN A 115 17.54 -17.80 3.65
CA GLN A 115 17.02 -18.82 4.57
C GLN A 115 15.70 -19.43 4.08
N ILE A 116 14.78 -18.64 3.53
CA ILE A 116 13.53 -19.13 2.94
C ILE A 116 13.84 -20.01 1.71
N SER A 117 14.78 -19.58 0.86
CA SER A 117 15.22 -20.35 -0.30
C SER A 117 15.87 -21.68 0.09
N ASP A 118 16.77 -21.67 1.07
CA ASP A 118 17.47 -22.85 1.57
C ASP A 118 16.51 -23.81 2.26
N THR A 119 15.58 -23.28 3.06
CA THR A 119 14.51 -24.06 3.71
C THR A 119 13.59 -24.70 2.67
N GLY A 120 13.24 -23.97 1.60
CA GLY A 120 12.48 -24.54 0.49
C GLY A 120 13.21 -25.66 -0.22
N THR A 121 14.50 -25.49 -0.49
CA THR A 121 15.34 -26.53 -1.11
C THR A 121 15.44 -27.77 -0.22
N ALA A 122 15.67 -27.58 1.08
CA ALA A 122 15.72 -28.68 2.05
C ALA A 122 14.36 -29.40 2.18
N ALA A 123 13.26 -28.65 2.24
CA ALA A 123 11.92 -29.22 2.28
C ALA A 123 11.61 -30.06 1.03
N MET A 124 11.97 -29.56 -0.16
CA MET A 124 11.79 -30.31 -1.40
C MET A 124 12.64 -31.59 -1.44
N ALA A 125 13.90 -31.54 -0.98
CA ALA A 125 14.76 -32.71 -0.90
C ALA A 125 14.18 -33.78 0.05
N ILE A 126 13.70 -33.38 1.23
CA ILE A 126 13.08 -34.28 2.21
C ILE A 126 11.81 -34.91 1.64
N MET A 127 10.94 -34.11 1.01
CA MET A 127 9.71 -34.61 0.41
C MET A 127 9.98 -35.58 -0.74
N SER A 128 10.98 -35.30 -1.57
CA SER A 128 11.42 -36.21 -2.64
C SER A 128 11.93 -37.55 -2.10
N ILE A 129 12.73 -37.53 -1.03
CA ILE A 129 13.25 -38.76 -0.40
C ILE A 129 12.11 -39.55 0.26
N ALA A 130 11.13 -38.86 0.84
CA ALA A 130 9.97 -39.48 1.48
C ALA A 130 8.94 -40.07 0.49
N GLY A 131 9.18 -39.97 -0.82
CA GLY A 131 8.23 -40.45 -1.85
C GLY A 131 6.95 -39.62 -1.91
N THR A 132 7.01 -38.35 -1.49
CA THR A 132 5.87 -37.42 -1.55
C THR A 132 5.47 -37.19 -2.99
N SER A 133 4.16 -37.07 -3.27
CA SER A 133 3.68 -36.79 -4.63
C SER A 133 4.21 -35.45 -5.16
N LEU A 134 4.49 -35.39 -6.46
CA LEU A 134 4.96 -34.16 -7.13
C LEU A 134 4.00 -32.98 -6.91
N GLU A 135 2.71 -33.25 -6.76
CA GLU A 135 1.67 -32.25 -6.49
C GLU A 135 1.87 -31.58 -5.11
N ALA A 136 2.12 -32.37 -4.06
CA ALA A 136 2.38 -31.84 -2.72
C ALA A 136 3.70 -31.07 -2.62
N ILE A 137 4.72 -31.47 -3.39
CA ILE A 137 5.97 -30.71 -3.55
C ILE A 137 5.66 -29.35 -4.21
N GLY A 138 4.79 -29.33 -5.22
CA GLY A 138 4.32 -28.12 -5.90
C GLY A 138 3.65 -27.11 -4.96
N TYR A 139 2.78 -27.57 -4.04
CA TYR A 139 2.10 -26.68 -3.09
C TYR A 139 3.06 -26.01 -2.10
N VAL A 140 4.08 -26.73 -1.60
CA VAL A 140 5.09 -26.16 -0.70
C VAL A 140 6.00 -25.17 -1.45
N ALA A 141 6.36 -25.47 -2.70
CA ALA A 141 7.12 -24.53 -3.52
C ALA A 141 6.32 -23.24 -3.78
N ALA A 142 5.02 -23.35 -4.07
CA ALA A 142 4.14 -22.20 -4.29
C ALA A 142 3.97 -21.34 -3.02
N SER A 143 3.81 -21.95 -1.85
CA SER A 143 3.65 -21.21 -0.59
C SER A 143 4.92 -20.47 -0.17
N LEU A 144 6.09 -21.06 -0.38
CA LEU A 144 7.38 -20.38 -0.15
C LEU A 144 7.66 -19.29 -1.19
N GLY A 145 7.24 -19.50 -2.44
CA GLY A 145 7.26 -18.49 -3.49
C GLY A 145 6.38 -17.28 -3.14
N LEU A 146 5.18 -17.53 -2.61
CA LEU A 146 4.29 -16.48 -2.12
C LEU A 146 4.87 -15.75 -0.91
N ALA A 147 5.47 -16.46 0.05
CA ALA A 147 6.14 -15.85 1.19
C ALA A 147 7.28 -14.91 0.75
N LYS A 148 8.06 -15.33 -0.25
CA LYS A 148 9.10 -14.49 -0.87
C LYS A 148 8.49 -13.26 -1.56
N SER A 149 7.43 -13.44 -2.35
CA SER A 149 6.73 -12.33 -3.02
C SER A 149 6.07 -11.36 -2.03
N SER A 150 5.53 -11.86 -0.92
CA SER A 150 4.95 -11.02 0.14
C SER A 150 6.00 -10.20 0.85
N ILE A 151 7.21 -10.73 1.01
CA ILE A 151 8.36 -9.94 1.45
C ILE A 151 8.57 -8.86 0.39
N ASP A 152 8.82 -9.23 -0.87
CA ASP A 152 9.18 -8.31 -1.97
C ASP A 152 8.19 -7.14 -2.22
N ASN A 153 6.94 -7.21 -1.75
CA ASN A 153 5.92 -6.17 -1.92
C ASN A 153 5.96 -5.01 -0.88
N TYR A 154 6.85 -5.03 0.10
CA TYR A 154 6.89 -3.97 1.13
C TYR A 154 7.65 -2.72 0.64
N GLU A 155 7.12 -1.50 0.85
CA GLU A 155 7.76 -0.25 0.35
C GLU A 155 9.19 -0.02 0.86
N ILE A 156 9.51 -0.47 2.08
CA ILE A 156 10.87 -0.43 2.64
C ILE A 156 11.86 -1.21 1.75
N LEU A 157 11.40 -2.23 1.02
CA LEU A 157 12.25 -3.00 0.13
C LEU A 157 12.66 -2.25 -1.12
N ARG A 158 11.87 -1.28 -1.60
CA ARG A 158 12.32 -0.41 -2.69
C ARG A 158 13.58 0.37 -2.32
N LEU A 159 13.68 0.86 -1.09
CA LEU A 159 14.87 1.55 -0.60
C LEU A 159 16.05 0.61 -0.39
N VAL A 160 15.77 -0.62 0.06
CA VAL A 160 16.78 -1.68 0.25
C VAL A 160 17.38 -2.13 -1.09
N ASP A 161 16.55 -2.34 -2.11
CA ASP A 161 16.99 -2.87 -3.41
C ASP A 161 17.82 -1.85 -4.21
N LEU A 162 17.67 -0.55 -3.96
CA LEU A 162 18.50 0.51 -4.58
C LEU A 162 19.94 0.54 -4.07
N GLY A 163 20.24 -0.19 -3.00
CA GLY A 163 21.53 -0.17 -2.33
C GLY A 163 21.61 1.00 -1.34
N PRO A 164 21.68 0.76 -0.03
CA PRO A 164 21.66 1.81 0.98
C PRO A 164 22.83 2.81 0.86
N SER A 165 23.94 2.44 0.20
CA SER A 165 25.02 3.37 -0.14
C SER A 165 24.57 4.46 -1.12
N ARG A 166 23.76 4.13 -2.13
CA ARG A 166 23.24 5.11 -3.09
C ARG A 166 22.21 6.01 -2.43
N VAL A 167 21.34 5.42 -1.60
CA VAL A 167 20.36 6.17 -0.78
C VAL A 167 21.08 7.16 0.13
N ARG A 168 22.13 6.72 0.85
CA ARG A 168 22.95 7.60 1.70
C ARG A 168 23.58 8.72 0.89
N GLN A 169 24.23 8.43 -0.24
CA GLN A 169 24.85 9.46 -1.08
C GLN A 169 23.82 10.49 -1.58
N LEU A 170 22.62 10.04 -1.96
CA LEU A 170 21.54 10.92 -2.40
C LEU A 170 21.07 11.84 -1.27
N VAL A 171 20.79 11.28 -0.10
CA VAL A 171 20.35 12.04 1.09
C VAL A 171 21.43 13.04 1.52
N THR A 172 22.68 12.61 1.62
CA THR A 172 23.80 13.49 1.98
C THR A 172 23.96 14.65 0.99
N ARG A 173 23.81 14.43 -0.32
CA ARG A 173 23.86 15.53 -1.31
C ARG A 173 22.69 16.49 -1.15
N ALA A 174 21.48 15.98 -0.94
CA ALA A 174 20.29 16.81 -0.71
C ALA A 174 20.45 17.66 0.57
N GLN A 175 20.97 17.06 1.63
CA GLN A 175 21.26 17.72 2.90
C GLN A 175 22.32 18.83 2.77
N ILE A 176 23.45 18.56 2.11
CA ILE A 176 24.49 19.57 1.86
C ILE A 176 23.90 20.76 1.10
N ALA A 177 23.15 20.49 0.02
CA ALA A 177 22.55 21.55 -0.78
C ALA A 177 21.50 22.37 0.00
N TYR A 178 20.72 21.73 0.87
CA TYR A 178 19.76 22.41 1.76
C TYR A 178 20.47 23.28 2.80
N ARG A 179 21.56 22.78 3.41
CA ARG A 179 22.41 23.53 4.35
C ARG A 179 23.04 24.75 3.68
N GLU A 180 23.62 24.58 2.50
CA GLU A 180 24.21 25.69 1.73
C GLU A 180 23.17 26.79 1.45
N GLN A 181 21.96 26.41 1.06
CA GLN A 181 20.90 27.38 0.82
C GLN A 181 20.49 28.11 2.11
N THR A 182 20.40 27.39 3.22
CA THR A 182 20.09 27.97 4.54
C THR A 182 21.17 28.97 4.96
N ILE A 183 22.45 28.66 4.74
CA ILE A 183 23.57 29.55 5.08
C ILE A 183 23.52 30.82 4.22
N LYS A 184 23.25 30.69 2.92
CA LYS A 184 23.11 31.81 1.97
C LYS A 184 21.95 32.73 2.37
N ASN A 185 20.84 32.16 2.81
CA ASN A 185 19.64 32.88 3.24
C ASN A 185 19.61 33.15 4.76
N GLY A 186 20.77 33.16 5.43
CA GLY A 186 20.85 33.16 6.89
C GLY A 186 20.13 34.31 7.59
N GLY A 187 19.88 35.44 6.91
CA GLY A 187 19.12 36.58 7.44
C GLY A 187 17.62 36.34 7.58
N ASP A 188 17.07 35.33 6.90
CA ASP A 188 15.63 35.03 6.88
C ASP A 188 15.18 34.23 8.11
N TYR A 189 16.13 33.62 8.84
CA TYR A 189 15.84 32.76 9.99
C TYR A 189 15.98 33.51 11.31
N ASN A 190 15.34 34.67 11.43
CA ASN A 190 15.36 35.51 12.63
C ASN A 190 14.11 35.31 13.53
N GLN A 191 13.24 34.37 13.19
CA GLN A 191 12.04 34.03 13.95
C GLN A 191 12.01 32.54 14.26
N GLU A 192 11.53 32.19 15.46
CA GLU A 192 11.34 30.81 15.91
C GLU A 192 10.60 29.95 14.88
N VAL A 193 9.50 30.47 14.33
CA VAL A 193 8.65 29.71 13.41
C VAL A 193 9.42 29.37 12.12
N LEU A 194 10.18 30.32 11.59
CA LEU A 194 10.97 30.12 10.37
C LEU A 194 12.15 29.18 10.64
N ALA A 195 12.81 29.32 11.79
CA ALA A 195 13.89 28.45 12.20
C ALA A 195 13.43 26.99 12.36
N MET A 196 12.33 26.77 13.09
CA MET A 196 11.80 25.43 13.30
C MET A 196 11.23 24.80 12.03
N ASN A 197 10.67 25.60 11.12
CA ASN A 197 10.23 25.11 9.81
C ASN A 197 11.43 24.66 8.97
N ALA A 198 12.54 25.41 8.99
CA ALA A 198 13.76 25.02 8.30
C ALA A 198 14.28 23.66 8.79
N VAL A 199 14.33 23.44 10.11
CA VAL A 199 14.71 22.16 10.73
C VAL A 199 13.75 21.03 10.35
N ALA A 200 12.43 21.28 10.36
CA ALA A 200 11.44 20.29 9.95
C ALA A 200 11.60 19.88 8.48
N GLY A 201 11.80 20.85 7.58
CA GLY A 201 12.06 20.57 6.16
C GLY A 201 13.37 19.81 5.93
N TYR A 202 14.39 20.06 6.74
CA TYR A 202 15.63 19.30 6.69
C TYR A 202 15.45 17.85 7.17
N LEU A 203 14.68 17.62 8.24
CA LEU A 203 14.30 16.28 8.71
C LEU A 203 13.52 15.51 7.64
N ASP A 204 12.65 16.18 6.90
CA ASP A 204 11.86 15.54 5.84
C ASP A 204 12.74 14.92 4.74
N LEU A 205 13.97 15.40 4.51
CA LEU A 205 14.93 14.80 3.55
C LEU A 205 15.30 13.35 3.89
N CYS A 206 15.25 12.98 5.16
CA CYS A 206 15.60 11.65 5.64
C CYS A 206 14.41 10.70 5.77
N ARG A 207 13.20 11.17 5.45
CA ARG A 207 11.99 10.34 5.53
C ARG A 207 11.81 9.52 4.26
N VAL A 208 11.32 8.29 4.43
CA VAL A 208 11.11 7.30 3.35
C VAL A 208 10.39 7.90 2.13
N PRO A 209 9.24 8.62 2.27
CA PRO A 209 8.53 9.13 1.10
C PRO A 209 9.35 10.16 0.31
N THR A 210 10.09 11.02 1.00
CA THR A 210 10.94 12.03 0.37
C THR A 210 12.09 11.38 -0.38
N ILE A 211 12.76 10.40 0.23
CA ILE A 211 13.85 9.65 -0.40
C ILE A 211 13.37 8.98 -1.69
N VAL A 212 12.22 8.29 -1.65
CA VAL A 212 11.61 7.67 -2.84
C VAL A 212 11.33 8.72 -3.91
N SER A 213 10.75 9.87 -3.54
CA SER A 213 10.48 10.95 -4.50
C SER A 213 11.77 11.54 -5.12
N LEU A 214 12.87 11.62 -4.36
CA LEU A 214 14.17 12.08 -4.86
C LEU A 214 14.77 11.06 -5.83
N ILE A 215 14.59 9.76 -5.57
CA ILE A 215 15.00 8.69 -6.48
C ILE A 215 14.21 8.76 -7.78
N ASP A 216 12.88 8.81 -7.70
CA ASP A 216 12.01 8.84 -8.89
C ASP A 216 12.38 10.03 -9.78
N ARG A 217 12.62 11.21 -9.18
CA ARG A 217 13.10 12.38 -9.92
C ARG A 217 14.51 12.22 -10.48
N ALA A 218 15.41 11.58 -9.75
CA ALA A 218 16.76 11.33 -10.25
C ALA A 218 16.70 10.42 -11.48
N VAL A 219 15.79 9.44 -11.51
CA VAL A 219 15.55 8.56 -12.65
C VAL A 219 14.85 9.31 -13.80
N ASP A 220 13.79 10.07 -13.52
CA ASP A 220 13.03 10.81 -14.54
C ASP A 220 13.87 11.87 -15.25
N ASN A 221 14.86 12.45 -14.55
CA ASN A 221 15.79 13.42 -15.12
C ASN A 221 17.06 12.80 -15.73
N THR A 222 17.17 11.47 -15.81
CA THR A 222 18.19 10.83 -16.65
C THR A 222 17.74 10.79 -18.11
N GLY A 223 18.34 11.63 -18.95
CA GLY A 223 18.21 11.52 -20.40
C GLY A 223 19.03 10.34 -20.91
N PHE A 224 18.38 9.33 -21.48
CA PHE A 224 19.06 8.24 -22.17
C PHE A 224 19.39 8.67 -23.60
N VAL A 225 20.68 8.85 -23.89
CA VAL A 225 21.17 9.12 -25.25
C VAL A 225 21.78 7.83 -25.80
N ALA A 226 21.23 7.33 -26.90
CA ALA A 226 21.86 6.26 -27.66
C ALA A 226 23.00 6.87 -28.49
N ASP A 227 24.23 6.37 -28.31
CA ASP A 227 25.35 6.79 -29.13
C ASP A 227 25.25 6.16 -30.53
N THR A 228 25.01 6.99 -31.55
CA THR A 228 24.97 6.58 -32.95
C THR A 228 26.31 6.78 -33.67
N SER A 229 27.39 7.15 -32.96
CA SER A 229 28.69 7.46 -33.57
C SER A 229 29.63 6.26 -33.74
N SER A 230 29.25 5.08 -33.25
CA SER A 230 30.07 3.87 -33.34
C SER A 230 29.68 3.01 -34.54
N ASN A 231 30.61 2.77 -35.47
CA ASN A 231 30.48 1.82 -36.59
C ASN A 231 30.45 0.32 -36.17
N LEU A 232 29.92 0.02 -34.97
CA LEU A 232 29.74 -1.33 -34.46
C LEU A 232 28.25 -1.67 -34.54
N ALA A 233 27.93 -2.87 -35.02
CA ALA A 233 26.59 -3.31 -35.43
C ALA A 233 25.53 -3.45 -34.30
N ALA A 234 25.70 -2.81 -33.15
CA ALA A 234 24.66 -2.68 -32.13
C ALA A 234 24.85 -1.38 -31.31
N PRO A 235 23.78 -0.60 -31.06
CA PRO A 235 23.85 0.58 -30.20
C PRO A 235 24.17 0.17 -28.75
N GLN A 236 25.14 0.84 -28.13
CA GLN A 236 25.44 0.68 -26.70
C GLN A 236 24.83 1.84 -25.90
N LEU A 237 24.22 1.51 -24.76
CA LEU A 237 23.65 2.48 -23.82
C LEU A 237 24.81 3.11 -23.02
N LEU A 238 25.19 4.34 -23.34
CA LEU A 238 26.11 5.13 -22.53
C LEU A 238 25.32 5.88 -21.46
N THR A 239 25.54 5.51 -20.18
CA THR A 239 25.03 6.28 -19.04
C THR A 239 25.77 7.61 -18.98
N VAL A 240 25.16 8.68 -19.50
CA VAL A 240 25.71 10.04 -19.42
C VAL A 240 25.29 10.70 -18.10
N GLY A 241 26.23 11.42 -17.50
CA GLY A 241 26.21 11.91 -16.13
C GLY A 241 24.96 12.69 -15.74
N GLY A 242 24.53 12.43 -14.49
CA GLY A 242 23.41 13.13 -13.87
C GLY A 242 23.62 14.64 -13.91
N MET A 243 22.66 15.33 -14.51
CA MET A 243 22.46 16.76 -14.34
C MET A 243 22.39 17.04 -12.84
N GLN A 244 23.20 17.96 -12.32
CA GLN A 244 23.10 18.39 -10.93
C GLN A 244 21.73 19.03 -10.73
N VAL A 245 20.78 18.25 -10.21
CA VAL A 245 19.52 18.81 -9.72
C VAL A 245 19.90 19.67 -8.53
N SER A 246 19.84 20.98 -8.70
CA SER A 246 19.91 21.91 -7.58
C SER A 246 18.81 21.51 -6.61
N ALA A 247 19.15 21.23 -5.35
CA ALA A 247 18.14 20.84 -4.35
C ALA A 247 17.05 21.91 -4.21
N ASN A 248 17.32 23.17 -4.58
CA ASN A 248 16.33 24.24 -4.64
C ASN A 248 15.30 24.05 -5.76
N GLU A 249 15.63 23.40 -6.87
CA GLU A 249 14.69 23.07 -7.95
C GLU A 249 13.79 21.90 -7.55
N ALA A 250 14.37 20.92 -6.85
CA ALA A 250 13.61 19.82 -6.23
C ALA A 250 12.71 20.31 -5.07
N LEU A 251 13.15 21.28 -4.26
CA LEU A 251 12.33 21.89 -3.20
C LEU A 251 11.22 22.77 -3.78
N ARG A 252 11.52 23.62 -4.78
CA ARG A 252 10.54 24.49 -5.44
C ARG A 252 9.47 23.70 -6.22
N ALA A 253 9.81 22.53 -6.75
CA ALA A 253 8.83 21.63 -7.35
C ALA A 253 7.95 20.90 -6.31
N SER A 254 8.43 20.69 -5.07
CA SER A 254 7.59 20.20 -3.96
C SER A 254 6.67 21.30 -3.38
N GLU A 255 7.08 22.57 -3.49
CA GLU A 255 6.24 23.73 -3.14
C GLU A 255 5.08 23.96 -4.14
N HIS A 256 5.07 23.31 -5.31
CA HIS A 256 3.92 23.36 -6.22
C HIS A 256 2.67 22.59 -5.72
N GLY A 257 2.72 22.03 -4.50
CA GLY A 257 1.53 21.62 -3.73
C GLY A 257 0.98 22.70 -2.79
N GLN A 258 1.72 23.77 -2.49
CA GLN A 258 1.27 24.89 -1.64
C GLN A 258 1.93 26.21 -2.11
N ALA A 259 1.23 26.96 -2.95
CA ALA A 259 1.73 28.18 -3.56
C ALA A 259 2.03 29.31 -2.53
N ARG A 260 3.24 29.90 -2.61
CA ARG A 260 3.43 31.33 -2.34
C ARG A 260 3.88 32.01 -3.64
N PHE A 261 2.98 32.80 -4.20
CA PHE A 261 3.20 33.67 -5.35
C PHE A 261 4.16 34.79 -4.97
N VAL A 262 5.20 35.03 -5.77
CA VAL A 262 5.79 36.36 -5.94
C VAL A 262 5.51 36.76 -7.39
N PRO A 263 4.53 37.64 -7.66
CA PRO A 263 4.23 38.10 -9.01
C PRO A 263 5.41 38.86 -9.61
N LYS A 264 5.63 38.69 -10.91
CA LYS A 264 6.61 39.47 -11.68
C LYS A 264 6.08 40.84 -12.13
N ASP A 265 4.86 41.20 -11.73
CA ASP A 265 4.25 42.52 -11.89
C ASP A 265 3.08 42.66 -10.87
N PRO A 266 3.10 43.59 -9.90
CA PRO A 266 2.11 43.65 -8.82
C PRO A 266 0.72 44.18 -9.21
N ASP A 267 0.56 44.81 -10.38
CA ASP A 267 -0.71 45.48 -10.76
C ASP A 267 -1.50 44.79 -11.89
N ALA A 268 -1.01 43.66 -12.41
CA ALA A 268 -1.77 42.87 -13.37
C ALA A 268 -2.86 42.05 -12.66
N PRO A 269 -4.16 42.15 -13.02
CA PRO A 269 -5.19 41.32 -12.42
C PRO A 269 -4.88 39.85 -12.68
N ILE A 270 -4.63 39.11 -11.59
CA ILE A 270 -4.32 37.69 -11.61
C ILE A 270 -5.56 36.92 -12.05
N VAL A 271 -5.67 36.63 -13.34
CA VAL A 271 -6.54 35.56 -13.83
C VAL A 271 -5.71 34.28 -13.75
N ALA A 272 -5.83 33.57 -12.63
CA ALA A 272 -5.32 32.21 -12.55
C ALA A 272 -6.01 31.40 -13.65
N VAL A 273 -5.29 31.01 -14.70
CA VAL A 273 -5.80 30.06 -15.67
C VAL A 273 -5.86 28.72 -14.93
N PRO A 274 -7.05 28.18 -14.60
CA PRO A 274 -7.13 26.86 -14.01
C PRO A 274 -6.44 25.91 -14.98
N LYS A 275 -5.50 25.10 -14.47
CA LYS A 275 -4.94 23.98 -15.22
C LYS A 275 -6.16 23.09 -15.52
N GLY A 276 -6.71 23.25 -16.73
CA GLY A 276 -7.96 22.65 -17.19
C GLY A 276 -7.80 21.15 -17.43
N GLY A 277 -7.30 20.43 -16.42
CA GLY A 277 -7.46 19.00 -16.35
C GLY A 277 -8.96 18.76 -16.36
N THR A 278 -9.44 18.15 -17.43
CA THR A 278 -10.80 17.66 -17.54
C THR A 278 -11.15 16.95 -16.23
N ARG A 279 -12.21 17.42 -15.56
CA ARG A 279 -12.80 16.73 -14.41
C ARG A 279 -13.59 15.52 -14.92
N ILE A 280 -13.94 14.61 -14.03
CA ILE A 280 -14.86 13.53 -14.40
C ILE A 280 -16.22 14.09 -14.86
N ALA A 281 -16.84 13.43 -15.82
CA ALA A 281 -18.22 13.72 -16.20
C ALA A 281 -19.19 12.96 -15.28
N GLY A 282 -20.44 13.45 -15.16
CA GLY A 282 -21.46 12.78 -14.35
C GLY A 282 -21.24 12.86 -12.83
N ALA A 283 -20.40 13.79 -12.35
CA ALA A 283 -20.23 14.03 -10.91
C ALA A 283 -21.53 14.55 -10.26
N ILE A 284 -21.92 13.95 -9.14
CA ILE A 284 -23.15 14.27 -8.40
C ILE A 284 -22.81 15.06 -7.14
N THR A 285 -21.78 14.64 -6.41
CA THR A 285 -21.37 15.26 -5.14
C THR A 285 -20.37 16.38 -5.35
N SER A 286 -20.23 17.28 -4.37
CA SER A 286 -19.14 18.28 -4.36
C SER A 286 -17.78 17.60 -4.43
N TYR A 287 -17.60 16.50 -3.70
CA TYR A 287 -16.39 15.69 -3.71
C TYR A 287 -16.07 15.12 -5.11
N GLU A 288 -17.05 14.54 -5.79
CA GLU A 288 -16.85 13.99 -7.13
C GLU A 288 -16.47 15.05 -8.17
N LYS A 289 -16.98 16.28 -8.03
CA LYS A 289 -16.62 17.41 -8.90
C LYS A 289 -15.14 17.79 -8.79
N GLU A 290 -14.49 17.41 -7.69
CA GLU A 290 -13.06 17.61 -7.44
C GLU A 290 -12.19 16.44 -7.93
N ILE A 291 -12.78 15.36 -8.45
CA ILE A 291 -12.03 14.24 -8.99
C ILE A 291 -11.53 14.59 -10.41
N ASP A 292 -10.23 14.47 -10.63
CA ASP A 292 -9.60 14.61 -11.93
C ASP A 292 -9.94 13.42 -12.84
N LEU A 293 -9.94 13.63 -14.16
CA LEU A 293 -10.29 12.59 -15.14
C LEU A 293 -9.42 11.34 -14.97
N LEU A 294 -8.11 11.48 -14.70
CA LEU A 294 -7.19 10.35 -14.59
C LEU A 294 -7.60 9.43 -13.43
N ASP A 295 -7.84 10.00 -12.25
CA ASP A 295 -8.27 9.20 -11.11
C ASP A 295 -9.71 8.70 -11.24
N GLY A 296 -10.58 9.44 -11.95
CA GLY A 296 -11.89 8.93 -12.37
C GLY A 296 -11.82 7.65 -13.18
N LYS A 297 -10.93 7.60 -14.18
CA LYS A 297 -10.69 6.41 -14.99
C LYS A 297 -10.15 5.26 -14.15
N ARG A 298 -9.19 5.53 -13.25
CA ARG A 298 -8.66 4.51 -12.33
C ARG A 298 -9.72 3.94 -11.41
N ILE A 299 -10.64 4.78 -10.90
CA ILE A 299 -11.79 4.32 -10.12
C ILE A 299 -12.68 3.40 -10.96
N GLN A 300 -12.99 3.76 -12.21
CA GLN A 300 -13.79 2.92 -13.10
C GLN A 300 -13.11 1.60 -13.44
N GLN A 301 -11.81 1.62 -13.72
CA GLN A 301 -10.99 0.41 -13.90
C GLN A 301 -11.06 -0.48 -12.65
N ALA A 302 -10.89 0.10 -11.45
CA ALA A 302 -10.98 -0.60 -10.18
C ALA A 302 -12.36 -1.22 -9.91
N LEU A 303 -13.41 -0.64 -10.48
CA LEU A 303 -14.79 -1.09 -10.34
C LEU A 303 -15.21 -2.08 -11.44
N CYS A 304 -14.33 -2.37 -12.40
CA CYS A 304 -14.59 -3.20 -13.58
C CYS A 304 -15.72 -2.66 -14.47
N VAL A 305 -15.75 -1.34 -14.66
CA VAL A 305 -16.67 -0.64 -15.58
C VAL A 305 -15.86 0.12 -16.63
N PRO A 306 -16.46 0.53 -17.76
CA PRO A 306 -15.75 1.33 -18.77
C PRO A 306 -15.08 2.55 -18.17
N ASP A 307 -13.82 2.80 -18.53
CA ASP A 307 -12.92 3.82 -17.96
C ASP A 307 -12.88 5.11 -18.79
N ASP A 308 -14.06 5.58 -19.18
CA ASP A 308 -14.24 6.81 -19.97
C ASP A 308 -14.10 8.10 -19.14
N GLY A 309 -14.03 7.97 -17.82
CA GLY A 309 -14.04 9.06 -16.85
C GLY A 309 -15.41 9.73 -16.66
N ASN A 310 -16.48 9.09 -17.12
CA ASN A 310 -17.86 9.54 -16.96
C ASN A 310 -18.63 8.63 -16.00
N PHE A 311 -18.95 9.15 -14.83
CA PHE A 311 -19.68 8.40 -13.80
C PHE A 311 -21.17 8.28 -14.12
N GLY A 312 -21.69 9.00 -15.10
CA GLY A 312 -23.09 8.95 -15.54
C GLY A 312 -24.11 9.32 -14.45
N ASN A 313 -25.39 9.07 -14.73
CA ASN A 313 -26.49 9.27 -13.79
C ASN A 313 -26.57 8.13 -12.74
N HIS A 314 -27.53 8.20 -11.80
CA HIS A 314 -27.73 7.19 -10.74
C HIS A 314 -27.94 5.73 -11.20
N GLN A 315 -28.22 5.51 -12.48
CA GLN A 315 -28.43 4.19 -13.08
C GLN A 315 -27.25 3.72 -13.94
N SER A 316 -26.18 4.52 -14.03
CA SER A 316 -24.99 4.14 -14.79
C SER A 316 -24.33 2.89 -14.18
N LYS A 317 -23.60 2.15 -15.01
CA LYS A 317 -22.80 1.00 -14.56
C LYS A 317 -21.82 1.40 -13.45
N THR A 318 -21.17 2.56 -13.58
CA THR A 318 -20.25 3.07 -12.56
C THR A 318 -20.96 3.32 -11.22
N ARG A 319 -22.17 3.90 -11.22
CA ARG A 319 -22.92 4.14 -9.98
C ARG A 319 -23.35 2.86 -9.29
N LEU A 320 -23.84 1.90 -10.07
CA LEU A 320 -24.19 0.59 -9.55
C LEU A 320 -22.95 -0.11 -8.98
N ALA A 321 -21.80 -0.03 -9.65
CA ALA A 321 -20.56 -0.60 -9.15
C ALA A 321 -20.08 0.08 -7.84
N ILE A 322 -20.19 1.41 -7.72
CA ILE A 322 -19.89 2.14 -6.46
C ILE A 322 -20.79 1.66 -5.32
N GLU A 323 -22.09 1.49 -5.58
CA GLU A 323 -23.06 0.99 -4.60
C GLU A 323 -22.69 -0.42 -4.13
N GLN A 324 -22.36 -1.30 -5.07
CA GLN A 324 -21.91 -2.67 -4.79
C GLN A 324 -20.60 -2.70 -3.98
N PHE A 325 -19.65 -1.82 -4.33
CA PHE A 325 -18.44 -1.62 -3.54
C PHE A 325 -18.78 -1.24 -2.10
N LYS A 326 -19.65 -0.25 -1.88
CA LYS A 326 -20.03 0.21 -0.54
C LYS A 326 -20.71 -0.89 0.26
N LEU A 327 -21.57 -1.69 -0.35
CA LEU A 327 -22.21 -2.82 0.32
C LEU A 327 -21.18 -3.87 0.77
N ALA A 328 -20.21 -4.20 -0.08
CA ALA A 328 -19.12 -5.11 0.28
C ALA A 328 -18.19 -4.51 1.35
N TRP A 329 -17.90 -3.21 1.25
CA TRP A 329 -17.06 -2.48 2.20
C TRP A 329 -17.71 -2.38 3.57
N GLY A 330 -19.02 -2.12 3.62
CA GLY A 330 -19.83 -2.02 4.84
C GLY A 330 -19.79 -3.26 5.72
N ARG A 331 -19.51 -4.44 5.12
CA ARG A 331 -19.34 -5.70 5.85
C ARG A 331 -18.01 -5.80 6.60
N ARG A 332 -16.99 -5.07 6.15
CA ARG A 332 -15.66 -5.04 6.76
C ARG A 332 -15.44 -3.81 7.64
N VAL A 333 -16.13 -2.71 7.35
CA VAL A 333 -15.93 -1.41 7.99
C VAL A 333 -17.26 -0.69 8.12
N THR A 334 -17.52 -0.08 9.28
CA THR A 334 -18.71 0.76 9.48
C THR A 334 -18.66 2.00 8.59
N ILE A 335 -19.63 2.14 7.68
CA ILE A 335 -19.78 3.33 6.84
C ILE A 335 -20.66 4.35 7.59
N PRO A 336 -20.26 5.64 7.70
CA PRO A 336 -21.06 6.67 8.37
C PRO A 336 -22.48 6.79 7.77
N SER A 337 -23.49 6.93 8.63
CA SER A 337 -24.88 7.16 8.21
C SER A 337 -25.05 8.58 7.66
N GLY A 338 -25.70 8.71 6.50
CA GLY A 338 -25.97 10.00 5.82
C GLY A 338 -25.40 10.10 4.40
N ASP A 339 -24.54 9.18 4.02
CA ASP A 339 -23.97 9.07 2.69
C ASP A 339 -24.98 8.56 1.66
N SER A 340 -25.09 9.20 0.49
CA SER A 340 -25.85 8.60 -0.61
C SER A 340 -25.21 7.25 -1.02
N PRO A 341 -25.99 6.16 -1.14
CA PRO A 341 -25.46 4.82 -1.38
C PRO A 341 -24.69 4.68 -2.70
N LYS A 342 -24.93 5.58 -3.66
CA LYS A 342 -24.43 5.46 -5.04
C LYS A 342 -23.31 6.45 -5.38
N THR A 343 -22.83 7.23 -4.41
CA THR A 343 -21.85 8.31 -4.64
C THR A 343 -20.58 8.10 -3.82
N LEU A 344 -19.46 8.63 -4.30
CA LEU A 344 -18.25 8.76 -3.48
C LEU A 344 -18.38 10.03 -2.65
N ASN A 345 -18.36 9.86 -1.33
CA ASN A 345 -18.60 10.96 -0.38
C ASN A 345 -17.38 11.25 0.49
N SER A 346 -16.32 10.42 0.42
CA SER A 346 -15.10 10.64 1.19
C SER A 346 -13.81 10.26 0.44
N PRO A 347 -12.68 10.91 0.80
CA PRO A 347 -11.35 10.48 0.39
C PRO A 347 -11.04 9.02 0.69
N ASP A 348 -11.49 8.52 1.85
CA ASP A 348 -11.24 7.14 2.26
C ASP A 348 -11.91 6.13 1.33
N GLN A 349 -13.14 6.43 0.86
CA GLN A 349 -13.84 5.59 -0.11
C GLN A 349 -13.10 5.55 -1.46
N ARG A 350 -12.60 6.70 -1.92
CA ARG A 350 -11.78 6.77 -3.14
C ARG A 350 -10.50 5.94 -3.00
N LEU A 351 -9.77 6.12 -1.89
CA LEU A 351 -8.52 5.39 -1.65
C LEU A 351 -8.76 3.89 -1.49
N ALA A 352 -9.85 3.50 -0.84
CA ALA A 352 -10.27 2.11 -0.70
C ALA A 352 -10.57 1.44 -2.05
N ILE A 353 -11.22 2.14 -2.98
CA ILE A 353 -11.44 1.63 -4.34
C ILE A 353 -10.12 1.54 -5.09
N LEU A 354 -9.31 2.60 -5.07
CA LEU A 354 -8.05 2.66 -5.82
C LEU A 354 -7.01 1.63 -5.33
N SER A 355 -6.90 1.42 -4.02
CA SER A 355 -5.98 0.42 -3.43
C SER A 355 -6.35 -1.03 -3.79
N LYS A 356 -7.62 -1.28 -4.12
CA LYS A 356 -8.07 -2.59 -4.61
C LYS A 356 -7.99 -2.70 -6.13
N GLY A 357 -8.10 -1.57 -6.83
CA GLY A 357 -8.07 -1.48 -8.29
C GLY A 357 -6.74 -1.80 -8.94
N SER A 358 -5.61 -1.51 -8.28
CA SER A 358 -4.28 -1.83 -8.84
C SER A 358 -4.03 -3.34 -9.01
N ALA A 359 -4.80 -4.19 -8.31
CA ALA A 359 -4.77 -5.65 -8.42
C ALA A 359 -5.99 -6.25 -9.15
N ALA A 360 -7.00 -5.44 -9.46
CA ALA A 360 -8.25 -5.91 -10.03
C ALA A 360 -8.06 -6.33 -11.50
N ARG A 361 -7.91 -7.64 -11.74
CA ARG A 361 -7.94 -8.23 -13.09
C ARG A 361 -9.38 -8.27 -13.60
N CYS A 362 -9.94 -7.10 -13.88
CA CYS A 362 -11.37 -6.90 -14.19
C CYS A 362 -11.93 -7.67 -15.38
N ASN A 363 -11.11 -8.43 -16.11
CA ASN A 363 -11.53 -9.22 -17.27
C ASN A 363 -11.22 -10.72 -17.13
N SER A 364 -10.47 -11.18 -16.12
CA SER A 364 -10.09 -12.59 -16.05
C SER A 364 -11.09 -13.47 -15.32
N TRP A 365 -11.87 -12.93 -14.37
CA TRP A 365 -12.62 -13.77 -13.42
C TRP A 365 -14.15 -13.72 -13.56
N GLN A 366 -14.69 -12.91 -14.49
CA GLN A 366 -16.15 -12.71 -14.66
C GLN A 366 -16.89 -12.34 -13.35
N ASN A 367 -16.19 -11.71 -12.41
CA ASN A 367 -16.72 -11.36 -11.10
C ASN A 367 -17.51 -10.05 -11.15
N HIS A 368 -18.60 -10.00 -10.38
CA HIS A 368 -19.32 -8.76 -10.13
C HIS A 368 -18.54 -7.91 -9.11
N THR A 369 -18.67 -6.58 -9.15
CA THR A 369 -17.91 -5.66 -8.27
C THR A 369 -18.04 -6.06 -6.78
N PHE A 370 -19.24 -6.41 -6.32
CA PHE A 370 -19.47 -6.85 -4.95
C PHE A 370 -18.59 -8.05 -4.55
N GLU A 371 -18.51 -9.06 -5.41
CA GLU A 371 -17.78 -10.32 -5.16
C GLU A 371 -16.28 -10.08 -5.08
N MET A 372 -15.74 -9.27 -6.00
CA MET A 372 -14.33 -8.92 -5.99
C MET A 372 -13.93 -8.19 -4.70
N PHE A 373 -14.76 -7.27 -4.23
CA PHE A 373 -14.46 -6.57 -2.98
C PHE A 373 -14.68 -7.47 -1.77
N LEU A 374 -15.68 -8.36 -1.80
CA LEU A 374 -15.95 -9.29 -0.70
C LEU A 374 -14.85 -10.35 -0.56
N PHE A 375 -14.34 -10.87 -1.67
CA PHE A 375 -13.29 -11.90 -1.76
C PHE A 375 -12.02 -11.31 -2.40
N PRO A 376 -11.21 -10.54 -1.64
CA PRO A 376 -10.05 -9.86 -2.19
C PRO A 376 -8.90 -10.81 -2.58
N GLU A 377 -8.94 -12.07 -2.12
CA GLU A 377 -7.92 -13.08 -2.36
C GLU A 377 -8.55 -14.32 -2.99
N PRO A 378 -7.90 -14.97 -3.97
CA PRO A 378 -8.44 -16.15 -4.65
C PRO A 378 -8.77 -17.30 -3.70
N GLN A 379 -7.98 -17.48 -2.64
CA GLN A 379 -8.23 -18.49 -1.59
C GLN A 379 -9.61 -18.30 -0.94
N ASN A 380 -10.06 -17.06 -0.75
CA ASN A 380 -11.36 -16.77 -0.13
C ASN A 380 -12.53 -17.18 -1.03
N VAL A 381 -12.35 -17.18 -2.35
CA VAL A 381 -13.35 -17.67 -3.31
C VAL A 381 -13.46 -19.19 -3.23
N VAL A 382 -12.33 -19.89 -3.16
CA VAL A 382 -12.29 -21.36 -3.02
C VAL A 382 -12.95 -21.78 -1.70
N GLU A 383 -12.60 -21.12 -0.59
CA GLU A 383 -13.20 -21.42 0.72
C GLU A 383 -14.71 -21.14 0.71
N PHE A 384 -15.14 -20.04 0.10
CA PHE A 384 -16.56 -19.75 -0.08
C PHE A 384 -17.27 -20.86 -0.86
N LYS A 385 -16.72 -21.30 -2.00
CA LYS A 385 -17.28 -22.37 -2.84
C LYS A 385 -17.42 -23.68 -2.08
N ASP A 386 -16.38 -24.13 -1.37
CA ASP A 386 -16.44 -25.37 -0.60
C ASP A 386 -17.54 -25.34 0.46
N ASN A 387 -17.69 -24.21 1.16
CA ASN A 387 -18.75 -24.04 2.14
C ASN A 387 -20.14 -23.95 1.49
N PHE A 388 -20.26 -23.27 0.35
CA PHE A 388 -21.51 -23.16 -0.38
C PHE A 388 -21.97 -24.51 -0.95
N ILE A 389 -21.04 -25.30 -1.50
CA ILE A 389 -21.27 -26.69 -1.94
C ILE A 389 -21.79 -27.54 -0.78
N ARG A 390 -21.17 -27.42 0.41
CA ARG A 390 -21.62 -28.16 1.60
C ARG A 390 -23.07 -27.82 1.97
N ILE A 391 -23.39 -26.53 2.07
CA ILE A 391 -24.75 -26.06 2.39
C ILE A 391 -25.77 -26.59 1.38
N MET A 392 -25.49 -26.43 0.08
CA MET A 392 -26.37 -26.91 -0.98
C MET A 392 -26.57 -28.43 -0.92
N THR A 393 -25.53 -29.19 -0.57
CA THR A 393 -25.59 -30.65 -0.45
C THR A 393 -26.42 -31.10 0.75
N GLU A 394 -26.17 -30.50 1.92
CA GLU A 394 -26.90 -30.80 3.17
C GLU A 394 -28.39 -30.51 3.03
N GLU A 395 -28.74 -29.41 2.37
CA GLU A 395 -30.12 -29.00 2.13
C GLU A 395 -30.75 -29.64 0.89
N LYS A 396 -30.00 -30.47 0.15
CA LYS A 396 -30.43 -31.15 -1.08
C LYS A 396 -30.95 -30.19 -2.16
N ILE A 397 -30.34 -29.01 -2.26
CA ILE A 397 -30.68 -28.00 -3.28
C ILE A 397 -29.94 -28.35 -4.57
N ALA A 398 -30.68 -28.68 -5.63
CA ALA A 398 -30.16 -28.89 -6.99
C ALA A 398 -28.85 -29.71 -7.05
N PRO A 399 -28.85 -30.98 -6.58
CA PRO A 399 -27.63 -31.78 -6.44
C PRO A 399 -26.88 -31.99 -7.76
N ASP A 400 -27.58 -32.01 -8.89
CA ASP A 400 -26.98 -32.12 -10.22
C ASP A 400 -26.19 -30.87 -10.62
N VAL A 401 -26.61 -29.68 -10.16
CA VAL A 401 -25.92 -28.41 -10.41
C VAL A 401 -24.69 -28.30 -9.53
N VAL A 402 -24.80 -28.69 -8.25
CA VAL A 402 -23.69 -28.67 -7.29
C VAL A 402 -22.51 -29.52 -7.76
N ALA A 403 -22.78 -30.68 -8.36
CA ALA A 403 -21.77 -31.58 -8.89
C ALA A 403 -20.93 -30.97 -10.03
N ARG A 404 -21.40 -29.89 -10.68
CA ARG A 404 -20.73 -29.22 -11.80
C ARG A 404 -19.88 -28.02 -11.37
N ILE A 405 -19.94 -27.59 -10.10
CA ILE A 405 -19.21 -26.40 -9.63
C ILE A 405 -17.71 -26.67 -9.65
N GLU A 406 -16.96 -25.84 -10.38
CA GLU A 406 -15.50 -25.92 -10.43
C GLU A 406 -14.87 -25.41 -9.13
N LYS A 407 -13.78 -26.05 -8.70
CA LYS A 407 -13.01 -25.69 -7.48
C LYS A 407 -11.91 -24.63 -7.72
N ASP A 408 -11.98 -23.90 -8.83
CA ASP A 408 -11.07 -22.79 -9.11
C ASP A 408 -11.41 -21.52 -8.30
N ASP A 409 -10.66 -20.45 -8.55
CA ASP A 409 -10.82 -19.15 -7.90
C ASP A 409 -11.80 -18.20 -8.63
N GLN A 410 -12.62 -18.71 -9.55
CA GLN A 410 -13.48 -17.89 -10.42
C GLN A 410 -14.97 -18.07 -10.13
N PHE A 411 -15.78 -17.03 -10.35
CA PHE A 411 -17.24 -17.14 -10.35
C PHE A 411 -17.77 -17.62 -11.71
N GLY A 412 -17.38 -18.84 -12.07
CA GLY A 412 -17.74 -19.50 -13.33
C GLY A 412 -19.25 -19.79 -13.49
N PRO A 413 -19.69 -20.15 -14.71
CA PRO A 413 -21.11 -20.31 -15.04
C PRO A 413 -21.82 -21.36 -14.18
N ASN A 414 -21.15 -22.45 -13.79
CA ASN A 414 -21.75 -23.48 -12.94
C ASN A 414 -22.01 -22.96 -11.52
N LEU A 415 -21.10 -22.16 -10.95
CA LEU A 415 -21.36 -21.49 -9.67
C LEU A 415 -22.52 -20.50 -9.79
N ARG A 416 -22.62 -19.75 -10.89
CA ARG A 416 -23.74 -18.81 -11.12
C ARG A 416 -25.08 -19.54 -11.17
N GLU A 417 -25.14 -20.69 -11.84
CA GLU A 417 -26.33 -21.53 -11.89
C GLU A 417 -26.70 -22.05 -10.49
N ALA A 418 -25.72 -22.49 -9.71
CA ALA A 418 -25.94 -22.92 -8.32
C ALA A 418 -26.45 -21.79 -7.43
N ILE A 419 -25.92 -20.57 -7.58
CA ILE A 419 -26.42 -19.39 -6.86
C ILE A 419 -27.87 -19.08 -7.23
N LYS A 420 -28.26 -19.22 -8.52
CA LYS A 420 -29.66 -19.05 -8.95
C LYS A 420 -30.58 -20.09 -8.29
N ALA A 421 -30.16 -21.35 -8.28
CA ALA A 421 -30.92 -22.42 -7.63
C ALA A 421 -31.09 -22.18 -6.12
N PHE A 422 -30.03 -21.71 -5.45
CA PHE A 422 -30.09 -21.31 -4.05
C PHE A 422 -31.07 -20.14 -3.83
N GLN A 423 -30.99 -19.10 -4.67
CA GLN A 423 -31.88 -17.93 -4.60
C GLN A 423 -33.35 -18.33 -4.78
N ASP A 424 -33.67 -19.19 -5.74
CA ASP A 424 -35.04 -19.69 -5.94
C ASP A 424 -35.56 -20.50 -4.75
N ASN A 425 -34.71 -21.39 -4.19
CA ASN A 425 -35.05 -22.16 -3.00
C ASN A 425 -35.34 -21.25 -1.79
N ARG A 426 -34.54 -20.19 -1.61
CA ARG A 426 -34.69 -19.20 -0.52
C ARG A 426 -35.69 -18.09 -0.82
N LYS A 427 -36.37 -18.11 -1.97
CA LYS A 427 -37.30 -17.06 -2.42
C LYS A 427 -36.65 -15.66 -2.46
N LEU A 428 -35.38 -15.62 -2.84
CA LEU A 428 -34.62 -14.41 -3.12
C LEU A 428 -34.72 -14.05 -4.62
N PRO A 429 -34.40 -12.80 -5.02
CA PRO A 429 -34.27 -12.44 -6.42
C PRO A 429 -33.25 -13.32 -7.16
N ILE A 430 -33.67 -13.97 -8.25
CA ILE A 430 -32.86 -14.95 -9.01
C ILE A 430 -31.90 -14.21 -9.96
N THR A 431 -30.87 -13.60 -9.40
CA THR A 431 -29.89 -12.80 -10.16
C THR A 431 -28.70 -13.63 -10.62
N GLY A 432 -28.36 -14.70 -9.90
CA GLY A 432 -27.11 -15.46 -10.08
C GLY A 432 -25.85 -14.74 -9.60
N PHE A 433 -26.01 -13.57 -8.98
CA PHE A 433 -24.93 -12.82 -8.34
C PHE A 433 -25.03 -12.93 -6.83
N LEU A 434 -23.89 -12.89 -6.15
CA LEU A 434 -23.91 -12.64 -4.71
C LEU A 434 -24.28 -11.19 -4.48
N ASP A 435 -25.50 -10.95 -4.04
CA ASP A 435 -25.89 -9.70 -3.42
C ASP A 435 -25.81 -9.79 -1.89
N THR A 436 -26.07 -8.67 -1.23
CA THR A 436 -26.00 -8.58 0.24
C THR A 436 -26.92 -9.62 0.90
N LYS A 437 -28.16 -9.77 0.44
CA LYS A 437 -29.14 -10.67 1.06
C LYS A 437 -28.78 -12.14 0.81
N THR A 438 -28.38 -12.46 -0.41
CA THR A 438 -27.95 -13.81 -0.80
C THR A 438 -26.75 -14.24 0.03
N TYR A 439 -25.75 -13.36 0.17
CA TYR A 439 -24.59 -13.64 1.00
C TYR A 439 -24.95 -13.83 2.48
N ASP A 440 -25.83 -12.99 3.04
CA ASP A 440 -26.28 -13.14 4.44
C ASP A 440 -26.96 -14.49 4.68
N GLU A 441 -27.83 -14.93 3.77
CA GLU A 441 -28.50 -16.22 3.91
C GLU A 441 -27.53 -17.40 3.80
N ILE A 442 -26.53 -17.31 2.91
CA ILE A 442 -25.47 -18.33 2.83
C ILE A 442 -24.62 -18.36 4.09
N VAL A 443 -24.26 -17.19 4.65
CA VAL A 443 -23.42 -17.12 5.85
C VAL A 443 -24.18 -17.51 7.11
N LYS A 444 -25.45 -17.10 7.27
CA LYS A 444 -26.29 -17.55 8.40
C LYS A 444 -26.48 -19.06 8.42
N GLY A 445 -26.54 -19.71 7.25
CA GLY A 445 -26.57 -21.18 7.18
C GLY A 445 -25.33 -21.86 7.78
N ARG A 446 -24.25 -21.12 8.11
CA ARG A 446 -23.07 -21.66 8.82
C ARG A 446 -23.21 -21.71 10.35
N SER A 447 -24.11 -20.90 10.93
CA SER A 447 -24.34 -20.81 12.39
C SER A 447 -25.50 -21.68 12.81
#